data_AF-A0A485CSE9-F1
#
_entry.id   AF-A0A485CSE9-F1
#
_cell.length_a   1.000
_cell.length_b   1.000
_cell.length_c   1.000
_cell.angle_alpha   90.00
_cell.angle_beta   90.00
_cell.angle_gamma   90.00
#
_symmetry.space_group_name_H-M   'P 1'
#
loop_
_entity.id
_entity.type
_entity.pdbx_description
1 polymer ?
#
loop_
_entity_poly.entity_id
_entity_poly.type
_entity_poly.pdbx_seq_one_letter_code
_entity_poly.pdbx_strand_id
1 'polypeptide(L)'
;MRYAGVSSFGIGGTNCHMIVASLPDALNARLPNTDSGRKSTALLLSAASDSALRRLATDYAGALRENADASSLAFTTPARAPSRSPLPAWRRH
;
A
#
# COMPACT_ATOMS: atom_id res chain seq x y z
N MET A 1 14.62 5.54 19.09
CA MET A 1 15.30 4.99 17.91
C MET A 1 15.64 3.52 18.15
N ARG A 2 15.30 2.64 17.21
CA ARG A 2 15.56 1.19 17.26
C ARG A 2 16.23 0.75 15.95
N TYR A 3 17.19 -0.16 16.02
CA TYR A 3 17.88 -0.71 14.84
C TYR A 3 17.76 -2.23 14.80
N ALA A 4 17.69 -2.80 13.60
CA ALA A 4 17.67 -4.23 13.36
C ALA A 4 18.60 -4.59 12.19
N GLY A 5 19.37 -5.66 12.33
CA GLY A 5 20.16 -6.22 11.24
C GLY A 5 19.40 -7.31 10.49
N VAL A 6 19.49 -7.31 9.16
CA VAL A 6 18.95 -8.34 8.28
C VAL A 6 20.09 -8.91 7.46
N SER A 7 20.36 -10.21 7.63
CA SER A 7 21.40 -10.92 6.87
C SER A 7 20.77 -11.97 5.96
N SER A 8 21.35 -12.15 4.78
CA SER A 8 21.03 -13.23 3.84
C SER A 8 22.32 -13.92 3.42
N PHE A 9 22.34 -15.25 3.50
CA PHE A 9 23.48 -16.10 3.15
C PHE A 9 23.04 -17.15 2.13
N GLY A 10 23.54 -17.04 0.90
CA GLY A 10 23.25 -17.98 -0.18
C GLY A 10 24.18 -19.19 -0.16
N ILE A 11 23.64 -20.36 -0.53
CA ILE A 11 24.41 -21.62 -0.58
C ILE A 11 25.58 -21.58 -1.58
N GLY A 12 25.51 -20.68 -2.58
CA GLY A 12 26.59 -20.42 -3.56
C GLY A 12 27.64 -19.39 -3.11
N GLY A 13 27.59 -18.91 -1.86
CA GLY A 13 28.56 -17.97 -1.29
C GLY A 13 28.23 -16.49 -1.44
N THR A 14 27.10 -16.12 -2.06
CA THR A 14 26.64 -14.73 -2.12
C THR A 14 25.94 -14.33 -0.81
N ASN A 15 26.43 -13.26 -0.18
CA ASN A 15 25.91 -12.77 1.09
C ASN A 15 25.50 -11.30 0.98
N CYS A 16 24.45 -10.90 1.70
CA CYS A 16 23.99 -9.53 1.81
C CYS A 16 23.61 -9.22 3.27
N HIS A 17 23.98 -8.04 3.76
CA HIS A 17 23.62 -7.57 5.10
C HIS A 17 23.12 -6.13 5.05
N MET A 18 22.01 -5.86 5.75
CA MET A 18 21.39 -4.53 5.84
C MET A 18 21.11 -4.17 7.29
N ILE A 19 21.28 -2.90 7.64
CA ILE A 19 20.82 -2.33 8.92
C ILE A 19 19.58 -1.49 8.65
N VAL A 20 18.49 -1.80 9.35
CA VAL A 20 17.21 -1.09 9.27
C VAL A 20 17.02 -0.27 10.53
N ALA A 21 16.66 1.00 10.38
CA ALA A 21 16.32 1.89 11.49
C ALA A 21 14.80 2.07 11.58
N SER A 22 14.28 2.23 12.79
CA SER A 22 12.90 2.66 13.03
C SER A 22 12.68 4.06 12.47
N LEU A 23 11.46 4.34 11.98
CA LEU A 23 11.05 5.70 11.62
C LEU A 23 11.21 6.63 12.84
N PRO A 24 11.86 7.81 12.70
CA PRO A 24 11.97 8.78 13.80
C PRO A 24 10.60 9.26 14.29
N ASP A 25 10.44 9.48 15.59
CA ASP A 25 9.16 9.94 16.17
C ASP A 25 8.71 11.30 15.60
N ALA A 26 9.65 12.17 15.24
CA ALA A 26 9.36 13.44 14.56
C ALA A 26 8.67 13.26 13.20
N LEU A 27 8.90 12.13 12.50
CA LEU A 27 8.23 11.77 11.25
C LEU A 27 6.91 11.01 11.48
N ASN A 28 6.65 10.52 12.69
CA ASN A 28 5.38 9.90 13.07
C ASN A 28 4.26 10.91 13.34
N ALA A 29 4.58 12.20 13.40
CA ALA A 29 3.57 13.25 13.56
C ALA A 29 2.62 13.21 12.36
N ARG A 30 1.40 12.70 12.59
CA ARG A 30 0.31 12.86 11.64
C ARG A 30 0.10 14.36 11.46
N LEU A 31 0.13 14.83 10.22
CA LEU A 31 -0.29 16.20 9.90
C LEU A 31 -1.68 16.40 10.56
N PRO A 32 -1.88 17.48 11.34
CA PRO A 32 -3.20 17.80 11.84
C PRO A 32 -4.13 17.82 10.64
N ASN A 33 -5.22 17.05 10.72
CA ASN A 33 -6.20 16.96 9.65
C ASN A 33 -6.79 18.36 9.50
N THR A 34 -6.30 19.14 8.54
CA THR A 34 -6.78 20.50 8.28
C THR A 34 -8.14 20.40 7.61
N ASP A 35 -9.15 20.21 8.46
CA ASP A 35 -10.48 20.81 8.40
C ASP A 35 -11.49 20.38 7.33
N SER A 36 -12.75 20.75 7.59
CA SER A 36 -13.87 20.99 6.67
C SER A 36 -14.99 19.93 6.54
N GLY A 37 -15.55 19.51 7.67
CA GLY A 37 -16.88 18.89 7.70
C GLY A 37 -16.94 17.50 7.05
N ARG A 38 -18.04 16.78 7.29
CA ARG A 38 -18.22 15.41 6.80
C ARG A 38 -18.50 15.41 5.30
N LYS A 39 -17.46 15.61 4.48
CA LYS A 39 -17.52 15.40 3.03
C LYS A 39 -17.56 13.90 2.79
N SER A 40 -18.60 13.44 2.11
CA SER A 40 -18.67 12.06 1.62
C SER A 40 -17.60 11.89 0.54
N THR A 41 -16.50 11.21 0.86
CA THR A 41 -15.43 10.94 -0.11
C THR A 41 -15.67 9.57 -0.76
N ALA A 42 -15.67 9.54 -2.09
CA ALA A 42 -15.80 8.29 -2.84
C ALA A 42 -14.48 7.52 -2.82
N LEU A 43 -14.50 6.28 -2.32
CA LEU A 43 -13.40 5.34 -2.41
C LEU A 43 -13.58 4.48 -3.68
N LEU A 44 -12.79 4.78 -4.71
CA LEU A 44 -12.82 4.04 -5.97
C LEU A 44 -11.92 2.81 -5.89
N LEU A 45 -12.45 1.63 -6.23
CA LEU A 45 -11.71 0.37 -6.26
C LEU A 45 -11.63 -0.17 -7.69
N SER A 46 -10.47 -0.71 -8.06
CA SER A 46 -10.27 -1.40 -9.34
C SER A 46 -9.29 -2.56 -9.17
N ALA A 47 -9.47 -3.62 -9.96
CA ALA A 47 -8.58 -4.77 -9.97
C ALA A 47 -8.64 -5.49 -11.33
N ALA A 48 -7.66 -6.36 -11.60
CA ALA A 48 -7.57 -7.11 -12.85
C ALA A 48 -8.59 -8.26 -12.97
N SER A 49 -9.28 -8.63 -11.89
CA SER A 49 -10.31 -9.66 -11.86
C SER A 49 -11.37 -9.37 -10.78
N ASP A 50 -12.53 -9.99 -10.90
CA ASP A 50 -13.62 -9.89 -9.91
C ASP A 50 -13.19 -10.43 -8.54
N SER A 51 -12.45 -11.54 -8.51
CA SER A 51 -11.94 -12.13 -7.25
C SER A 51 -10.94 -11.20 -6.55
N ALA A 52 -10.08 -10.54 -7.31
CA ALA A 52 -9.16 -9.55 -6.76
C ALA A 52 -9.90 -8.29 -6.26
N LEU A 53 -10.96 -7.86 -6.96
CA LEU A 53 -11.78 -6.73 -6.53
C LEU A 53 -12.51 -7.03 -5.21
N ARG A 54 -13.08 -8.24 -5.06
CA ARG A 54 -13.76 -8.65 -3.82
C ARG A 54 -12.82 -8.73 -2.62
N ARG A 55 -11.61 -9.27 -2.82
CA ARG A 55 -10.56 -9.27 -1.78
C ARG A 55 -10.21 -7.85 -1.38
N LEU A 56 -9.93 -6.99 -2.35
CA LEU A 56 -9.60 -5.59 -2.10
C LEU A 56 -10.70 -4.86 -1.33
N ALA A 57 -11.98 -5.05 -1.72
CA ALA A 57 -13.12 -4.47 -1.00
C ALA A 57 -13.24 -4.97 0.43
N THR A 58 -12.95 -6.26 0.67
CA THR A 58 -12.98 -6.86 2.01
C THR A 58 -11.86 -6.29 2.89
N ASP A 59 -10.65 -6.18 2.36
CA ASP A 59 -9.49 -5.64 3.07
C ASP A 59 -9.72 -4.17 3.47
N TYR A 60 -10.22 -3.34 2.55
CA TYR A 60 -10.56 -1.95 2.85
C TYR A 60 -11.72 -1.82 3.84
N ALA A 61 -12.75 -2.67 3.75
CA ALA A 61 -13.83 -2.68 4.72
C ALA A 61 -13.33 -3.04 6.13
N GLY A 62 -12.37 -3.97 6.24
CA GLY A 62 -11.68 -4.28 7.49
C GLY A 62 -10.92 -3.09 8.05
N ALA A 63 -10.05 -2.48 7.23
CA ALA A 63 -9.25 -1.32 7.63
C ALA A 63 -10.11 -0.14 8.10
N LEU A 64 -11.23 0.13 7.42
CA LEU A 64 -12.17 1.20 7.80
C LEU A 64 -12.86 0.91 9.14
N ARG A 65 -13.18 -0.36 9.45
CA ARG A 65 -13.71 -0.76 10.76
C ARG A 65 -12.67 -0.61 11.87
N GLU A 66 -11.39 -0.77 11.53
CA GLU A 66 -10.24 -0.52 12.42
C GLU A 66 -9.82 0.96 12.49
N ASN A 67 -10.69 1.88 12.05
CA ASN A 67 -10.51 3.32 12.13
C ASN A 67 -9.37 3.89 11.26
N ALA A 68 -9.10 3.24 10.12
CA ALA A 68 -8.27 3.84 9.08
C ALA A 68 -8.92 5.13 8.53
N ASP A 69 -8.10 6.10 8.15
CA ASP A 69 -8.57 7.37 7.61
C ASP A 69 -9.11 7.20 6.18
N ALA A 70 -10.44 7.22 6.03
CA ALA A 70 -11.13 7.08 4.76
C ALA A 70 -10.68 8.14 3.72
N SER A 71 -10.35 9.34 4.18
CA SER A 71 -9.91 10.46 3.34
C SER A 71 -8.56 10.15 2.68
N SER A 72 -7.60 9.70 3.48
CA SER A 72 -6.28 9.25 3.00
C SER A 72 -6.40 8.07 2.04
N LEU A 73 -7.22 7.08 2.37
CA LEU A 73 -7.44 5.92 1.49
C LEU A 73 -8.03 6.35 0.15
N ALA A 74 -9.07 7.18 0.15
CA ALA A 74 -9.69 7.68 -1.07
C ALA A 74 -8.73 8.55 -1.90
N PHE A 75 -7.81 9.28 -1.28
CA PHE A 75 -6.78 10.04 -1.98
C PHE A 75 -5.75 9.13 -2.67
N THR A 76 -5.30 8.06 -2.02
CA THR A 76 -4.25 7.17 -2.55
C THR A 76 -4.75 6.15 -3.57
N THR A 77 -5.99 5.67 -3.43
CA THR A 77 -6.49 4.54 -4.24
C THR A 77 -6.59 4.82 -5.75
N PRO A 78 -7.01 6.02 -6.23
CA PRO A 78 -6.98 6.36 -7.65
C PRO A 78 -5.58 6.25 -8.27
N ALA A 79 -4.53 6.55 -7.50
CA ALA A 79 -3.14 6.46 -7.94
C ALA A 79 -2.60 5.02 -7.95
N ARG A 80 -3.24 4.09 -7.24
CA ARG A 80 -2.86 2.68 -7.17
C ARG A 80 -3.57 1.81 -8.21
N ALA A 81 -4.38 2.38 -9.10
CA ALA A 81 -4.88 1.62 -10.25
C ALA A 81 -3.67 1.09 -11.05
N PRO A 82 -3.40 -0.23 -11.06
CA PRO A 82 -2.29 -0.76 -11.84
C PRO A 82 -2.51 -0.33 -13.28
N SER A 83 -1.47 0.24 -13.90
CA SER A 83 -1.54 0.66 -15.28
C SER A 83 -2.10 -0.50 -16.12
N ARG A 84 -3.22 -0.24 -16.78
CA ARG A 84 -3.77 -1.17 -17.76
C ARG A 84 -2.80 -1.23 -18.93
N SER A 85 -1.85 -2.16 -18.89
CA SER A 85 -1.27 -2.71 -20.09
C SER A 85 -1.67 -4.18 -20.18
N PRO A 86 -2.73 -4.53 -20.94
CA PRO A 86 -2.75 -5.85 -21.53
C PRO A 86 -1.56 -5.89 -22.50
N LEU A 87 -0.56 -6.74 -22.21
CA LEU A 87 0.50 -7.02 -23.18
C LEU A 87 -0.19 -7.45 -24.50
N PRO A 88 0.13 -6.81 -25.65
CA PRO A 88 -0.51 -7.14 -26.91
C PRO A 88 -0.21 -8.59 -27.30
N ALA A 89 -1.21 -9.25 -27.90
CA ALA A 89 -1.29 -10.70 -28.12
C ALA A 89 -0.16 -11.34 -28.96
N TRP A 90 0.75 -10.55 -29.53
CA TRP A 90 1.78 -11.01 -30.46
C TRP A 90 3.02 -11.64 -29.81
N ARG A 91 3.13 -11.67 -28.48
CA ARG A 91 4.15 -12.45 -27.74
C ARG A 91 3.59 -13.80 -27.25
N ARG A 92 3.05 -14.60 -28.17
CA ARG A 92 2.75 -16.03 -27.97
C ARG A 92 3.05 -16.81 -29.24
N HIS A 93 4.25 -16.69 -29.78
CA HIS A 93 4.80 -17.63 -30.76
C HIS A 93 6.29 -17.78 -30.51
#